data_AF-A0A091BZU3-F1
#
_entry.id   AF-A0A091BZU3-F1
#
_cell.length_a   1.000
_cell.length_b   1.000
_cell.length_c   1.000
_cell.angle_alpha   90.00
_cell.angle_beta   90.00
_cell.angle_gamma   90.00
#
_symmetry.space_group_name_H-M   'P 1'
#
loop_
_entity.id
_entity.type
_entity.pdbx_description
1 polymer ?
#
loop_
_entity_poly.entity_id
_entity_poly.type
_entity_poly.pdbx_seq_one_letter_code
_entity_poly.pdbx_strand_id
1 'polypeptide(L)'
;MFFLVLFGFTSIVDQPFPFSLRTIFTSYSLIWGIGYIWIIRVFFIIAILSPFLYWLAKKTTHLLPQLGVIGLFLLLQNGLNALVTLLSGTEQAIFEQYGAISFGYFLAALVGMWAVRQNNKENSILLICFSILFFIIATYQTLPSIEDNKYPPTIYFISYGLAGSLLLFQLTSFQTIRKLLEKTPGINWLSQHSLELYYWHLFPIIYFNLFVERDSWLLRFFIVFPVAFLLTFLQNRYIPHLFQPQKR
;
A
#
# COMPACT_ATOMS: atom_id res chain seq x y z
N MET A 1 9.75 -15.21 -11.49
CA MET A 1 9.65 -14.47 -12.76
C MET A 1 10.50 -13.20 -12.75
N PHE A 2 10.29 -12.26 -11.83
CA PHE A 2 11.05 -10.98 -11.77
C PHE A 2 12.57 -11.16 -11.97
N PHE A 3 13.23 -11.95 -11.11
CA PHE A 3 14.68 -12.16 -11.19
C PHE A 3 15.14 -12.81 -12.50
N LEU A 4 14.33 -13.70 -13.10
CA LEU A 4 14.65 -14.35 -14.37
C LEU A 4 14.60 -13.35 -15.53
N VAL A 5 13.57 -12.49 -15.56
CA VAL A 5 13.45 -11.44 -16.59
C VAL A 5 14.58 -10.44 -16.45
N LEU A 6 14.92 -10.02 -15.23
CA LEU A 6 16.05 -9.12 -15.00
C LEU A 6 17.38 -9.75 -15.39
N PHE A 7 17.61 -11.03 -15.06
CA PHE A 7 18.80 -11.76 -15.47
C PHE A 7 18.94 -11.82 -16.99
N GLY A 8 17.85 -12.08 -17.71
CA GLY A 8 17.83 -12.03 -19.17
C GLY A 8 18.18 -10.63 -19.70
N PHE A 9 17.59 -9.58 -19.13
CA PHE A 9 17.88 -8.19 -19.49
C PHE A 9 19.35 -7.82 -19.26
N THR A 10 19.90 -8.11 -18.08
CA THR A 10 21.31 -7.78 -17.78
C THR A 10 22.27 -8.55 -18.66
N SER A 11 21.92 -9.79 -19.04
CA SER A 11 22.71 -10.59 -19.99
C SER A 11 22.69 -10.01 -21.40
N ILE A 12 21.58 -9.38 -21.84
CA ILE A 12 21.48 -8.74 -23.16
C ILE A 12 22.26 -7.41 -23.21
N VAL A 13 22.32 -6.69 -22.08
CA VAL A 13 22.97 -5.38 -21.97
C VAL A 13 24.44 -5.50 -21.53
N ASP A 14 24.97 -6.73 -21.43
CA ASP A 14 26.33 -7.03 -20.96
C ASP A 14 26.66 -6.40 -19.59
N GLN A 15 25.68 -6.40 -18.68
CA GLN A 15 25.81 -5.88 -17.33
C GLN A 15 25.82 -7.03 -16.30
N PRO A 16 26.62 -6.94 -15.24
CA PRO A 16 26.62 -7.94 -14.19
C PRO A 16 25.25 -7.98 -13.50
N PHE A 17 24.77 -9.20 -13.22
CA PHE A 17 23.51 -9.35 -12.49
C PHE A 17 23.65 -8.76 -11.07
N PRO A 18 22.78 -7.83 -10.67
CA PRO A 18 22.99 -6.98 -9.49
C PRO A 18 22.65 -7.66 -8.15
N PHE A 19 22.05 -8.85 -8.15
CA PHE A 19 21.55 -9.49 -6.93
C PHE A 19 22.27 -10.80 -6.63
N SER A 20 22.63 -11.00 -5.36
CA SER A 20 23.15 -12.28 -4.88
C SER A 20 22.04 -13.34 -4.79
N LEU A 21 22.40 -14.63 -4.83
CA LEU A 21 21.44 -15.73 -4.58
C LEU A 21 20.73 -15.58 -3.23
N ARG A 22 21.45 -15.12 -2.19
CA ARG A 22 20.87 -14.84 -0.88
C ARG A 22 19.74 -13.82 -1.00
N THR A 23 19.96 -12.72 -1.72
CA THR A 23 18.95 -11.67 -1.95
C THR A 23 17.74 -12.22 -2.70
N ILE A 24 17.93 -13.09 -3.69
CA ILE A 24 16.84 -13.73 -4.42
C ILE A 24 15.97 -14.54 -3.45
N PHE A 25 16.58 -15.45 -2.69
CA PHE A 25 15.83 -16.31 -1.77
C PHE A 25 15.16 -15.52 -0.64
N THR A 26 15.84 -14.54 -0.06
CA THR A 26 15.25 -13.72 1.00
C THR A 26 14.12 -12.84 0.50
N SER A 27 14.14 -12.40 -0.77
CA SER A 27 13.01 -11.66 -1.37
C SER A 27 11.71 -12.45 -1.36
N TYR A 28 11.77 -13.78 -1.43
CA TYR A 28 10.60 -14.64 -1.33
C TYR A 28 10.10 -14.85 0.11
N SER A 29 10.92 -14.55 1.12
CA SER A 29 10.47 -14.56 2.52
C SER A 29 9.60 -13.35 2.86
N LEU A 30 9.50 -12.36 1.97
CA LEU A 30 8.75 -11.11 2.15
C LEU A 30 9.22 -10.23 3.32
N ILE A 31 10.26 -10.61 4.06
CA ILE A 31 10.83 -9.81 5.16
C ILE A 31 11.93 -8.89 4.62
N TRP A 32 12.83 -9.47 3.84
CA TRP A 32 14.04 -8.86 3.32
C TRP A 32 14.07 -9.02 1.79
N GLY A 33 15.00 -8.37 1.12
CA GLY A 33 15.25 -8.61 -0.30
C GLY A 33 15.16 -7.35 -1.14
N ILE A 34 14.64 -7.47 -2.37
CA ILE A 34 14.41 -6.32 -3.24
C ILE A 34 13.40 -5.36 -2.59
N GLY A 35 13.61 -4.05 -2.78
CA GLY A 35 12.71 -3.04 -2.24
C GLY A 35 11.27 -3.23 -2.72
N TYR A 36 10.33 -2.53 -2.06
CA TYR A 36 8.91 -2.47 -2.47
C TYR A 36 8.09 -3.77 -2.28
N ILE A 37 8.68 -4.87 -1.79
CA ILE A 37 7.92 -6.09 -1.47
C ILE A 37 6.98 -5.91 -0.28
N TRP A 38 7.26 -4.93 0.59
CA TRP A 38 6.50 -4.72 1.82
C TRP A 38 4.99 -4.53 1.58
N ILE A 39 4.57 -3.87 0.48
CA ILE A 39 3.13 -3.70 0.21
C ILE A 39 2.47 -5.04 -0.14
N ILE A 40 3.19 -5.91 -0.83
CA ILE A 40 2.72 -7.25 -1.22
C ILE A 40 2.46 -8.06 0.04
N ARG A 41 3.40 -8.00 0.98
CA ARG A 41 3.26 -8.62 2.30
C ARG A 41 2.04 -8.09 3.05
N VAL A 42 1.86 -6.77 3.10
CA VAL A 42 0.70 -6.14 3.74
C VAL A 42 -0.61 -6.64 3.11
N PHE A 43 -0.72 -6.63 1.78
CA PHE A 43 -1.90 -7.15 1.10
C PHE A 43 -2.14 -8.63 1.38
N PHE A 44 -1.09 -9.45 1.38
CA PHE A 44 -1.19 -10.87 1.66
C PHE A 44 -1.71 -11.15 3.08
N ILE A 45 -1.17 -10.45 4.09
CA ILE A 45 -1.59 -10.59 5.49
C ILE A 45 -3.03 -10.10 5.68
N ILE A 46 -3.38 -8.96 5.09
CA ILE A 46 -4.76 -8.45 5.10
C ILE A 46 -5.71 -9.45 4.43
N ALA A 47 -5.31 -10.08 3.31
CA ALA A 47 -6.12 -11.08 2.63
C ALA A 47 -6.38 -12.31 3.50
N ILE A 48 -5.35 -12.86 4.15
CA ILE A 48 -5.48 -13.99 5.09
C ILE A 48 -6.47 -13.65 6.21
N LEU A 49 -6.36 -12.45 6.76
CA LEU A 49 -7.16 -12.07 7.91
C LEU A 49 -8.47 -11.33 7.53
N SER A 50 -8.75 -11.20 6.23
CA SER A 50 -9.96 -10.55 5.73
C SER A 50 -11.26 -11.22 6.22
N PRO A 51 -11.35 -12.55 6.46
CA PRO A 51 -12.55 -13.13 7.06
C PRO A 51 -12.82 -12.60 8.46
N PHE A 52 -11.77 -12.39 9.26
CA PHE A 52 -11.88 -11.81 10.60
C PHE A 52 -12.27 -10.34 10.53
N LEU A 53 -11.62 -9.55 9.67
CA LEU A 53 -11.98 -8.14 9.45
C LEU A 53 -13.43 -8.00 8.99
N TYR A 54 -13.88 -8.87 8.08
CA TYR A 54 -15.24 -8.88 7.58
C TYR A 54 -16.25 -9.25 8.67
N TRP A 55 -15.93 -10.23 9.52
CA TRP A 55 -16.74 -10.58 10.68
C TRP A 55 -16.87 -9.40 11.64
N LEU A 56 -15.75 -8.75 11.97
CA LEU A 56 -15.73 -7.57 12.84
C LEU A 56 -16.56 -6.44 12.25
N ALA A 57 -16.39 -6.17 10.95
CA ALA A 57 -17.12 -5.15 10.22
C ALA A 57 -18.64 -5.39 10.21
N LYS A 58 -19.08 -6.66 10.17
CA LYS A 58 -20.50 -7.02 10.30
C LYS A 58 -21.03 -6.84 11.72
N LYS A 59 -20.21 -7.09 12.73
CA LYS A 59 -20.62 -6.97 14.15
C LYS A 59 -20.72 -5.51 14.61
N THR A 60 -19.94 -4.62 14.01
CA THR A 60 -19.91 -3.18 14.35
C THR A 60 -20.56 -2.34 13.26
N THR A 61 -21.88 -2.25 13.32
CA THR A 61 -22.71 -1.53 12.34
C THR A 61 -22.93 -0.06 12.69
N HIS A 62 -22.81 0.30 13.98
CA HIS A 62 -23.08 1.65 14.45
C HIS A 62 -21.78 2.43 14.65
N LEU A 63 -21.84 3.74 14.39
CA LEU A 63 -20.68 4.64 14.44
C LEU A 63 -19.96 4.66 15.80
N LEU A 64 -20.69 4.69 16.92
CA LEU A 64 -20.06 4.76 18.24
C LEU A 64 -19.21 3.50 18.56
N PRO A 65 -19.73 2.27 18.40
CA PRO A 65 -18.90 1.06 18.46
C PRO A 65 -17.71 1.07 17.49
N GLN A 66 -17.88 1.57 16.26
CA GLN A 66 -16.78 1.67 15.29
C GLN A 66 -15.67 2.60 15.81
N LEU A 67 -16.02 3.77 16.35
CA LEU A 67 -15.06 4.69 16.96
C LEU A 67 -14.33 4.05 18.15
N GLY A 68 -15.03 3.25 18.95
CA GLY A 68 -14.42 2.46 20.03
C GLY A 68 -13.39 1.45 19.51
N VAL A 69 -13.72 0.71 18.44
CA VAL A 69 -12.80 -0.23 17.78
C VAL A 69 -11.61 0.51 17.16
N ILE A 70 -11.83 1.65 16.49
CA ILE A 70 -10.77 2.49 15.94
C ILE A 70 -9.81 2.93 17.05
N GLY A 71 -10.34 3.47 18.16
CA GLY A 71 -9.54 3.89 19.30
C GLY A 71 -8.70 2.75 19.88
N LEU A 72 -9.30 1.56 20.05
CA LEU A 72 -8.59 0.37 20.50
C LEU A 72 -7.45 -0.02 19.53
N PHE A 73 -7.71 -0.02 18.22
CA PHE A 73 -6.70 -0.36 17.22
C PHE A 73 -5.55 0.64 17.19
N LEU A 74 -5.83 1.95 17.34
CA LEU A 74 -4.79 2.97 17.40
C LEU A 74 -3.92 2.84 18.66
N LEU A 75 -4.53 2.51 19.81
CA LEU A 75 -3.79 2.24 21.05
C LEU A 75 -2.92 0.99 20.91
N LEU A 76 -3.48 -0.09 20.34
CA LEU A 76 -2.73 -1.31 20.07
C LEU A 76 -1.57 -1.05 19.10
N GLN A 77 -1.77 -0.29 18.02
CA GLN A 77 -0.70 0.08 17.09
C GLN A 77 0.42 0.84 17.82
N ASN A 78 0.07 1.80 18.67
CA ASN A 78 1.07 2.54 19.45
C ASN A 78 1.87 1.60 20.37
N GLY A 79 1.20 0.64 21.00
CA GLY A 79 1.84 -0.41 21.79
C GLY A 79 2.77 -1.29 20.95
N LEU A 80 2.36 -1.71 19.76
CA LEU A 80 3.20 -2.48 18.84
C LEU A 80 4.44 -1.68 18.41
N ASN A 81 4.28 -0.40 18.09
CA ASN A 81 5.40 0.47 17.73
C ASN A 81 6.39 0.61 18.91
N ALA A 82 5.88 0.76 20.14
CA ALA A 82 6.73 0.78 21.33
C ALA A 82 7.46 -0.56 21.52
N LEU A 83 6.78 -1.70 21.32
CA LEU A 83 7.41 -3.02 21.42
C LEU A 83 8.53 -3.23 20.39
N VAL A 84 8.38 -2.72 19.16
CA VAL A 84 9.46 -2.76 18.14
C VAL A 84 10.74 -2.12 18.68
N THR A 85 10.63 -1.01 19.43
CA THR A 85 11.80 -0.29 19.97
C THR A 85 12.50 -1.05 21.10
N LEU A 86 11.83 -2.03 21.72
CA LEU A 86 12.39 -2.85 22.80
C LEU A 86 13.06 -4.13 22.30
N LEU A 87 12.79 -4.53 21.06
CA LEU A 87 13.40 -5.69 20.42
C LEU A 87 14.69 -5.29 19.71
N SER A 88 15.54 -6.26 19.40
CA SER A 88 16.75 -6.03 18.61
C SER A 88 17.01 -7.16 17.61
N GLY A 89 17.81 -6.86 16.59
CA GLY A 89 18.27 -7.85 15.62
C GLY A 89 17.16 -8.46 14.77
N THR A 90 17.23 -9.78 14.55
CA THR A 90 16.30 -10.49 13.65
C THR A 90 14.87 -10.53 14.18
N GLU A 91 14.69 -10.64 15.50
CA GLU A 91 13.38 -10.68 16.14
C GLU A 91 12.63 -9.36 15.94
N GLN A 92 13.32 -8.23 16.13
CA GLN A 92 12.80 -6.90 15.84
C GLN A 92 12.30 -6.81 14.40
N ALA A 93 13.12 -7.21 13.44
CA ALA A 93 12.76 -7.11 12.04
C ALA A 93 11.56 -8.00 11.68
N ILE A 94 11.50 -9.24 12.18
CA ILE A 94 10.34 -10.12 11.95
C ILE A 94 9.08 -9.48 12.55
N PHE A 95 9.15 -9.02 13.79
CA PHE A 95 8.01 -8.43 14.50
C PHE A 95 7.55 -7.11 13.85
N GLU A 96 8.48 -6.25 13.45
CA GLU A 96 8.17 -5.00 12.76
C GLU A 96 7.50 -5.28 11.41
N GLN A 97 8.09 -6.15 10.59
CA GLN A 97 7.63 -6.39 9.22
C GLN A 97 6.30 -7.13 9.16
N TYR A 98 6.10 -8.15 10.00
CA TYR A 98 4.86 -8.94 10.02
C TYR A 98 3.81 -8.42 10.99
N GLY A 99 4.22 -7.91 12.15
CA GLY A 99 3.34 -7.41 13.19
C GLY A 99 3.02 -5.94 13.00
N ALA A 100 3.92 -5.05 13.42
CA ALA A 100 3.64 -3.62 13.55
C ALA A 100 3.26 -2.95 12.22
N ILE A 101 3.97 -3.25 11.13
CA ILE A 101 3.64 -2.71 9.80
C ILE A 101 2.27 -3.19 9.35
N SER A 102 2.04 -4.50 9.30
CA SER A 102 0.79 -5.07 8.79
C SER A 102 -0.43 -4.69 9.61
N PHE A 103 -0.28 -4.61 10.94
CA PHE A 103 -1.36 -4.23 11.85
C PHE A 103 -1.85 -2.79 11.62
N GLY A 104 -0.97 -1.87 11.26
CA GLY A 104 -1.41 -0.48 11.03
C GLY A 104 -2.28 -0.33 9.79
N TYR A 105 -1.99 -1.07 8.72
CA TYR A 105 -2.81 -1.10 7.51
C TYR A 105 -4.10 -1.94 7.68
N PHE A 106 -4.17 -2.73 8.75
CA PHE A 106 -5.33 -3.52 9.13
C PHE A 106 -6.54 -2.64 9.45
N LEU A 107 -6.30 -1.52 10.14
CA LEU A 107 -7.33 -0.52 10.41
C LEU A 107 -7.84 0.12 9.12
N ALA A 108 -6.94 0.40 8.16
CA ALA A 108 -7.33 0.96 6.87
C ALA A 108 -8.27 0.04 6.10
N ALA A 109 -7.97 -1.26 6.05
CA ALA A 109 -8.85 -2.26 5.44
C ALA A 109 -10.22 -2.32 6.13
N LEU A 110 -10.26 -2.33 7.47
CA LEU A 110 -11.50 -2.37 8.24
C LEU A 110 -12.39 -1.13 7.99
N VAL A 111 -11.81 0.07 8.03
CA VAL A 111 -12.52 1.32 7.74
C VAL A 111 -13.04 1.31 6.30
N GLY A 112 -12.27 0.81 5.34
CA GLY A 112 -12.73 0.64 3.96
C GLY A 112 -13.96 -0.28 3.84
N MET A 113 -14.01 -1.37 4.62
CA MET A 113 -15.17 -2.27 4.65
C MET A 113 -16.42 -1.59 5.23
N TRP A 114 -16.27 -0.74 6.24
CA TRP A 114 -17.38 0.07 6.76
C TRP A 114 -17.81 1.14 5.78
N ALA A 115 -16.86 1.83 5.14
CA ALA A 115 -17.13 2.97 4.27
C ALA A 115 -18.08 2.63 3.12
N VAL A 116 -17.95 1.43 2.56
CA VAL A 116 -18.81 0.90 1.48
C VAL A 116 -20.24 0.60 1.95
N ARG A 117 -20.45 0.34 3.24
CA ARG A 117 -21.75 -0.11 3.80
C ARG A 117 -22.53 0.98 4.51
N GLN A 118 -21.82 1.93 5.09
CA GLN A 118 -22.39 2.98 5.90
C GLN A 118 -22.85 4.15 5.04
N ASN A 119 -23.69 5.02 5.61
CA ASN A 119 -24.19 6.17 4.88
C ASN A 119 -23.13 7.27 4.75
N ASN A 120 -23.37 8.24 3.85
CA ASN A 120 -22.43 9.34 3.63
C ASN A 120 -22.17 10.19 4.88
N LYS A 121 -23.15 10.33 5.79
CA LYS A 121 -22.98 11.10 7.03
C LYS A 121 -21.99 10.42 7.97
N GLU A 122 -22.10 9.10 8.14
CA GLU A 122 -21.16 8.31 8.95
C GLU A 122 -19.74 8.38 8.39
N ASN A 123 -19.62 8.24 7.05
CA ASN A 123 -18.34 8.47 6.36
C ASN A 123 -17.77 9.88 6.59
N SER A 124 -18.63 10.92 6.60
CA SER A 124 -18.19 12.30 6.84
C SER A 124 -17.71 12.51 8.27
N ILE A 125 -18.37 11.88 9.24
CA ILE A 125 -17.94 11.95 10.63
C ILE A 125 -16.57 11.28 10.78
N LEU A 126 -16.36 10.09 10.21
CA LEU A 126 -15.04 9.45 10.24
C LEU A 126 -13.97 10.30 9.54
N LEU A 127 -14.27 10.89 8.38
CA LEU A 127 -13.37 11.82 7.70
C LEU A 127 -12.97 12.98 8.62
N ILE A 128 -13.94 13.62 9.27
CA ILE A 128 -13.70 14.74 10.19
C ILE A 128 -12.86 14.27 11.39
N CYS A 129 -13.20 13.13 12.00
CA CYS A 129 -12.45 12.56 13.12
C CYS A 129 -10.98 12.29 12.75
N PHE A 130 -10.72 11.63 11.62
CA PHE A 130 -9.35 11.37 11.17
C PHE A 130 -8.62 12.65 10.76
N SER A 131 -9.31 13.62 10.17
CA SER A 131 -8.72 14.92 9.82
C SER A 131 -8.31 15.70 11.08
N ILE A 132 -9.20 15.78 12.07
CA ILE A 132 -8.91 16.43 13.36
C ILE A 132 -7.74 15.72 14.05
N LEU A 133 -7.78 14.38 14.13
CA LEU A 133 -6.71 13.59 14.73
C LEU A 133 -5.37 13.84 14.02
N PHE A 134 -5.37 13.86 12.69
CA PHE A 134 -4.20 14.18 11.88
C PHE A 134 -3.65 15.57 12.25
N PHE A 135 -4.48 16.62 12.22
CA PHE A 135 -4.02 17.98 12.51
C PHE A 135 -3.54 18.18 13.95
N ILE A 136 -4.19 17.52 14.93
CA ILE A 136 -3.73 17.54 16.33
C ILE A 136 -2.33 16.96 16.43
N ILE A 137 -2.10 15.78 15.86
CA ILE A 137 -0.80 15.10 15.93
C ILE A 137 0.25 15.86 15.10
N ALA A 138 -0.13 16.34 13.92
CA ALA A 138 0.73 17.16 13.06
C ALA A 138 1.26 18.37 13.83
N THR A 139 0.38 19.09 14.52
CA THR A 139 0.75 20.28 15.28
C THR A 139 1.57 19.92 16.50
N TYR A 140 1.18 18.88 17.24
CA TYR A 140 1.90 18.41 18.44
C TYR A 140 3.34 17.96 18.12
N GLN A 141 3.56 17.32 16.98
CA GLN A 141 4.87 16.83 16.54
C GLN A 141 5.62 17.80 15.62
N THR A 142 5.17 19.05 15.49
CA THR A 142 5.80 20.09 14.65
C THR A 142 5.93 19.73 13.16
N LEU A 143 4.85 19.19 12.58
CA LEU A 143 4.72 18.82 11.16
C LEU A 143 5.83 17.87 10.68
N PRO A 144 5.95 16.67 11.28
CA PRO A 144 6.99 15.73 10.88
C PRO A 144 6.71 15.19 9.48
N SER A 145 7.76 14.66 8.85
CA SER A 145 7.66 13.98 7.55
C SER A 145 6.63 12.83 7.63
N ILE A 146 5.71 12.80 6.67
CA ILE A 146 4.74 11.70 6.51
C ILE A 146 5.48 10.39 6.18
N GLU A 147 6.56 10.47 5.40
CA GLU A 147 7.31 9.31 4.93
C GLU A 147 7.97 8.55 6.08
N ASP A 148 8.60 9.27 7.02
CA ASP A 148 9.31 8.69 8.17
C ASP A 148 8.36 7.99 9.14
N ASN A 149 7.07 8.31 9.07
CA ASN A 149 6.03 7.77 9.94
C ASN A 149 5.31 6.55 9.36
N LYS A 150 5.76 6.04 8.20
CA LYS A 150 5.11 4.97 7.46
C LYS A 150 5.50 3.56 7.92
N TYR A 151 6.70 3.39 8.50
CA TYR A 151 7.27 2.09 8.84
C TYR A 151 7.94 2.11 10.24
N PRO A 152 7.31 1.49 11.26
CA PRO A 152 5.91 1.09 11.29
C PRO A 152 4.96 2.30 11.25
N PRO A 153 3.74 2.15 10.72
CA PRO A 153 2.79 3.24 10.58
C PRO A 153 2.41 3.80 11.97
N THR A 154 2.65 5.09 12.17
CA THR A 154 2.23 5.79 13.39
C THR A 154 0.78 6.27 13.27
N ILE A 155 0.18 6.70 14.39
CA ILE A 155 -1.16 7.29 14.39
C ILE A 155 -1.23 8.51 13.45
N TYR A 156 -0.12 9.26 13.34
CA TYR A 156 0.01 10.38 12.39
C TYR A 156 -0.18 9.92 10.95
N PHE A 157 0.56 8.89 10.52
CA PHE A 157 0.45 8.34 9.17
C PHE A 157 -0.91 7.70 8.90
N ILE A 158 -1.45 6.95 9.86
CA ILE A 158 -2.74 6.27 9.73
C ILE A 158 -3.88 7.29 9.59
N SER A 159 -3.89 8.32 10.44
CA SER A 159 -4.93 9.37 10.38
C SER A 159 -4.86 10.17 9.08
N TYR A 160 -3.66 10.52 8.61
CA TYR A 160 -3.44 11.11 7.28
C TYR A 160 -4.02 10.24 6.17
N GLY A 161 -3.62 8.95 6.13
CA GLY A 161 -4.02 8.02 5.07
C GLY A 161 -5.53 7.76 5.06
N LEU A 162 -6.14 7.61 6.23
CA LEU A 162 -7.58 7.38 6.37
C LEU A 162 -8.40 8.62 6.03
N ALA A 163 -7.96 9.82 6.44
CA ALA A 163 -8.60 11.07 6.06
C ALA A 163 -8.57 11.24 4.53
N GLY A 164 -7.40 11.08 3.90
CA GLY A 164 -7.27 11.17 2.44
C GLY A 164 -8.12 10.13 1.71
N SER A 165 -8.11 8.88 2.18
CA SER A 165 -8.88 7.79 1.57
C SER A 165 -10.39 8.01 1.66
N LEU A 166 -10.90 8.45 2.83
CA LEU A 166 -12.31 8.76 3.02
C LEU A 166 -12.73 9.98 2.20
N LEU A 167 -11.88 11.01 2.11
CA LEU A 167 -12.13 12.17 1.26
C LEU A 167 -12.31 11.74 -0.20
N LEU A 168 -11.38 10.95 -0.73
CA LEU A 168 -11.48 10.43 -2.11
C LEU A 168 -12.71 9.53 -2.29
N PHE A 169 -13.02 8.67 -1.32
CA PHE A 169 -14.22 7.84 -1.34
C PHE A 169 -15.50 8.70 -1.41
N GLN A 170 -15.57 9.78 -0.63
CA GLN A 170 -16.71 10.70 -0.67
C GLN A 170 -16.78 11.49 -1.97
N LEU A 171 -15.65 12.00 -2.46
CA LEU A 171 -15.59 12.71 -3.73
C LEU A 171 -16.10 11.83 -4.89
N THR A 172 -15.69 10.56 -4.91
CA THR A 172 -16.14 9.60 -5.92
C THR A 172 -17.60 9.17 -5.76
N SER A 173 -18.23 9.42 -4.61
CA SER A 173 -19.66 9.16 -4.39
C SER A 173 -20.57 10.27 -4.96
N PHE A 174 -20.04 11.45 -5.27
CA PHE A 174 -20.81 12.50 -5.95
C PHE A 174 -21.08 12.15 -7.41
N GLN A 175 -22.35 12.20 -7.81
CA GLN A 175 -22.79 11.79 -9.14
C GLN A 175 -22.07 12.53 -10.29
N THR A 176 -21.75 13.81 -10.11
CA THR A 176 -21.02 14.60 -11.10
C THR A 176 -19.59 14.09 -11.30
N ILE A 177 -18.87 13.84 -10.20
CA ILE A 177 -17.49 13.34 -10.23
C ILE A 177 -17.48 11.90 -10.76
N ARG A 178 -18.42 11.07 -10.29
CA ARG A 178 -18.59 9.71 -10.78
C ARG A 178 -18.80 9.67 -12.29
N LYS A 179 -19.73 10.47 -12.83
CA LYS A 179 -19.97 10.58 -14.28
C LYS A 179 -18.75 11.09 -15.05
N LEU A 180 -17.99 12.01 -14.46
CA LEU A 180 -16.75 12.50 -15.06
C LEU A 180 -15.72 11.37 -15.16
N LEU A 181 -15.49 10.64 -14.06
CA LEU A 181 -14.58 9.50 -14.03
C LEU A 181 -15.02 8.41 -15.00
N GLU A 182 -16.29 8.03 -15.02
CA GLU A 182 -16.83 7.02 -15.95
C GLU A 182 -16.62 7.41 -17.43
N LYS A 183 -16.56 8.71 -17.75
CA LYS A 183 -16.25 9.22 -19.11
C LYS A 183 -14.75 9.32 -19.39
N THR A 184 -13.90 9.33 -18.38
CA THR A 184 -12.45 9.44 -18.54
C THR A 184 -11.91 8.14 -19.13
N PRO A 185 -11.30 8.18 -20.34
CA PRO A 185 -10.80 6.98 -20.99
C PRO A 185 -9.67 6.35 -20.15
N GLY A 186 -9.71 5.03 -20.01
CA GLY A 186 -8.66 4.28 -19.33
C GLY A 186 -8.71 4.27 -17.79
N ILE A 187 -9.56 5.07 -17.13
CA ILE A 187 -9.58 5.11 -15.66
C ILE A 187 -9.97 3.77 -15.03
N ASN A 188 -10.96 3.09 -15.62
CA ASN A 188 -11.41 1.78 -15.15
C ASN A 188 -10.31 0.73 -15.36
N TRP A 189 -9.58 0.83 -16.47
CA TRP A 189 -8.47 -0.07 -16.76
C TRP A 189 -7.33 0.14 -15.76
N LEU A 190 -6.96 1.40 -15.47
CA LEU A 190 -5.94 1.74 -14.46
C LEU A 190 -6.33 1.24 -13.08
N SER A 191 -7.60 1.40 -12.69
CA SER A 191 -8.11 0.93 -11.40
C SER A 191 -7.99 -0.59 -11.27
N GLN A 192 -8.44 -1.33 -12.30
CA GLN A 192 -8.42 -2.79 -12.32
C GLN A 192 -7.00 -3.38 -12.32
N HIS A 193 -6.04 -2.71 -12.95
CA HIS A 193 -4.67 -3.20 -13.12
C HIS A 193 -3.65 -2.49 -12.22
N SER A 194 -4.11 -1.83 -11.15
CA SER A 194 -3.26 -1.04 -10.25
C SER A 194 -2.19 -1.88 -9.54
N LEU A 195 -2.48 -3.15 -9.23
CA LEU A 195 -1.52 -4.08 -8.62
C LEU A 195 -0.48 -4.56 -9.65
N GLU A 196 -0.89 -4.83 -10.88
CA GLU A 196 0.01 -5.22 -11.97
C GLU A 196 0.94 -4.06 -12.35
N LEU A 197 0.42 -2.83 -12.40
CA LEU A 197 1.23 -1.61 -12.54
C LEU A 197 2.29 -1.53 -11.43
N TYR A 198 1.91 -1.86 -10.20
CA TYR A 198 2.83 -1.94 -9.08
C TYR A 198 3.87 -3.07 -9.22
N TYR A 199 3.60 -4.17 -9.90
CA TYR A 199 4.65 -5.14 -10.17
C TYR A 199 5.61 -4.67 -11.26
N TRP A 200 5.08 -4.06 -12.32
CA TRP A 200 5.88 -3.62 -13.45
C TRP A 200 6.72 -2.36 -13.17
N HIS A 201 6.29 -1.47 -12.27
CA HIS A 201 7.08 -0.26 -11.92
C HIS A 201 8.43 -0.57 -11.28
N LEU A 202 8.63 -1.77 -10.72
CA LEU A 202 9.90 -2.20 -10.15
C LEU A 202 11.03 -2.25 -11.18
N PHE A 203 10.72 -2.63 -12.42
CA PHE A 203 11.72 -2.74 -13.49
C PHE A 203 12.39 -1.41 -13.82
N PRO A 204 11.65 -0.34 -14.20
CA PRO A 204 12.28 0.95 -14.46
C PRO A 204 12.94 1.53 -13.20
N ILE A 205 12.39 1.35 -12.00
CA ILE A 205 13.06 1.81 -10.76
C ILE A 205 14.42 1.14 -10.58
N ILE A 206 14.49 -0.18 -10.75
CA ILE A 206 15.75 -0.91 -10.60
C ILE A 206 16.74 -0.53 -11.69
N TYR A 207 16.26 -0.29 -12.92
CA TYR A 207 17.10 0.27 -13.98
C TYR A 207 17.72 1.61 -13.56
N PHE A 208 16.92 2.55 -13.06
CA PHE A 208 17.44 3.85 -12.58
C PHE A 208 18.46 3.66 -11.45
N ASN A 209 18.16 2.81 -10.47
CA ASN A 209 19.05 2.59 -9.33
C ASN A 209 20.40 1.94 -9.71
N LEU A 210 20.47 1.22 -10.83
CA LEU A 210 21.68 0.51 -11.26
C LEU A 210 22.49 1.26 -12.31
N PHE A 211 21.81 1.97 -13.22
CA PHE A 211 22.43 2.50 -14.43
C PHE A 211 22.37 4.03 -14.53
N VAL A 212 21.67 4.70 -13.62
CA VAL A 212 21.54 6.16 -13.64
C VAL A 212 22.06 6.74 -12.33
N GLU A 213 23.27 7.30 -12.38
CA GLU A 213 23.95 7.82 -11.18
C GLU A 213 23.30 9.07 -10.59
N ARG A 214 22.70 9.90 -11.44
CA ARG A 214 22.06 11.16 -11.04
C ARG A 214 20.81 11.41 -11.86
N ASP A 215 19.69 11.51 -11.16
CA ASP A 215 18.42 11.87 -11.74
C ASP A 215 17.55 12.61 -10.72
N SER A 216 16.67 13.46 -11.23
CA SER A 216 15.69 14.13 -10.39
C SER A 216 14.51 13.20 -10.10
N TRP A 217 13.87 13.39 -8.94
CA TRP A 217 12.65 12.66 -8.61
C TRP A 217 11.56 12.83 -9.68
N LEU A 218 11.45 14.03 -10.27
CA LEU A 218 10.51 14.30 -11.36
C LEU A 218 10.83 13.46 -12.60
N LEU A 219 12.11 13.35 -12.99
CA LEU A 219 12.52 12.52 -14.12
C LEU A 219 12.16 11.05 -13.88
N ARG A 220 12.43 10.54 -12.67
CA ARG A 220 12.00 9.18 -12.27
C ARG A 220 10.49 9.02 -12.44
N PHE A 221 9.70 9.94 -11.90
CA PHE A 221 8.24 9.88 -11.96
C PHE A 221 7.72 9.83 -13.41
N PHE A 222 8.20 10.73 -14.26
CA PHE A 222 7.75 10.84 -15.65
C PHE A 222 8.23 9.71 -16.56
N ILE A 223 9.21 8.89 -16.14
CA ILE A 223 9.67 7.73 -16.91
C ILE A 223 9.11 6.42 -16.34
N VAL A 224 9.18 6.25 -15.02
CA VAL A 224 8.72 5.02 -14.34
C VAL A 224 7.25 4.75 -14.62
N PHE A 225 6.38 5.76 -14.50
CA PHE A 225 4.95 5.54 -14.69
C PHE A 225 4.59 5.16 -16.14
N PRO A 226 5.02 5.88 -17.20
CA PRO A 226 4.74 5.47 -18.58
C PRO A 226 5.31 4.10 -18.94
N VAL A 227 6.52 3.76 -18.47
CA VAL A 227 7.12 2.45 -18.72
C VAL A 227 6.32 1.35 -18.01
N ALA A 228 5.97 1.54 -16.74
CA ALA A 228 5.13 0.60 -15.99
C ALA A 228 3.76 0.40 -16.66
N PHE A 229 3.17 1.51 -17.14
CA PHE A 229 1.91 1.50 -17.88
C PHE A 229 2.01 0.69 -19.17
N LEU A 230 3.04 0.94 -19.97
CA LEU A 230 3.27 0.21 -21.23
C LEU A 230 3.50 -1.28 -20.97
N LEU A 231 4.35 -1.63 -19.99
CA LEU A 231 4.62 -3.03 -19.64
C LEU A 231 3.34 -3.75 -19.17
N THR A 232 2.53 -3.08 -18.34
CA THR A 232 1.25 -3.64 -17.88
C THR A 232 0.27 -3.81 -19.04
N PHE A 233 0.20 -2.83 -19.94
CA PHE A 233 -0.62 -2.91 -21.15
C PHE A 233 -0.22 -4.08 -22.05
N LEU A 234 1.08 -4.23 -22.33
CA LEU A 234 1.61 -5.34 -23.12
C LEU A 234 1.36 -6.69 -22.44
N GLN A 235 1.61 -6.79 -21.14
CA GLN A 235 1.34 -8.00 -20.37
C GLN A 235 -0.14 -8.38 -20.44
N ASN A 236 -1.07 -7.44 -20.25
CA ASN A 236 -2.50 -7.75 -20.34
C ASN A 236 -2.95 -8.11 -21.76
N ARG A 237 -2.29 -7.56 -22.78
CA ARG A 237 -2.60 -7.87 -24.19
C ARG A 237 -2.14 -9.26 -24.61
N TYR A 238 -0.94 -9.67 -24.20
CA TYR A 238 -0.30 -10.90 -24.69
C TYR A 238 -0.30 -12.05 -23.68
N ILE A 239 -0.33 -11.76 -22.38
CA ILE A 239 -0.28 -12.73 -21.29
C ILE A 239 -1.29 -12.34 -20.19
N PRO A 240 -2.60 -12.29 -20.50
CA PRO A 240 -3.62 -11.78 -19.57
C PRO A 240 -3.74 -12.56 -18.25
N HIS A 241 -3.38 -13.84 -18.25
CA HIS A 241 -3.50 -14.73 -17.09
C HIS A 241 -2.22 -14.83 -16.24
N LEU A 242 -1.28 -13.90 -16.41
CA LEU A 242 0.00 -13.96 -15.68
C LEU A 242 -0.19 -13.79 -14.17
N PHE A 243 -1.04 -12.85 -13.78
CA PHE A 243 -1.34 -12.54 -12.38
C PHE A 243 -2.80 -12.83 -11.99
N GLN A 244 -3.65 -13.10 -12.96
CA GLN A 244 -5.06 -13.40 -12.74
C GLN A 244 -5.30 -14.92 -12.82
N PRO A 245 -6.05 -15.51 -11.86
CA PRO A 245 -6.39 -16.92 -11.92
C PRO A 245 -7.14 -17.20 -13.23
N GLN A 246 -6.75 -18.26 -13.94
CA GLN A 246 -7.52 -18.76 -15.08
C GLN A 246 -8.90 -19.14 -14.55
N LYS A 247 -9.94 -18.46 -15.06
CA LYS A 247 -11.32 -18.92 -14.89
C LYS A 247 -11.41 -20.26 -15.60
N ARG A 248 -11.34 -21.35 -14.85
CA ARG A 248 -11.71 -22.69 -15.31
C ARG A 248 -13.23 -22.78 -15.38
#